data_AF-A0A2N2XAR2-F1
#
_entry.id   AF-A0A2N2XAR2-F1
#
_cell.length_a   1.000
_cell.length_b   1.000
_cell.length_c   1.000
_cell.angle_alpha   90.00
_cell.angle_beta   90.00
_cell.angle_gamma   90.00
#
_symmetry.space_group_name_H-M   'P 1'
#
loop_
_entity.id
_entity.type
_entity.pdbx_description
1 polymer ?
#
loop_
_entity_poly.entity_id
_entity_poly.type
_entity_poly.pdbx_seq_one_letter_code
_entity_poly.pdbx_strand_id
1 'polypeptide(L)'
;MSTLKSNYIILKEHHLIIECHSGNLDLESYITFIKSMVLDPLFSTNMNYLIDLSHVVITASIDDITKYNAFSEENFKAERKRRVALVTNSPNQMVFATLFKNSNTQKLKEVEIFSTKERALAWLNNNIDKEEIFDILAHLQESYQNK
;
A
#
# COMPACT_ATOMS: atom_id res chain seq x y z
N MET A 1 12.25 7.58 -16.55
CA MET A 1 12.79 6.67 -15.52
C MET A 1 11.83 6.73 -14.34
N SER A 2 11.40 5.58 -13.81
CA SER A 2 10.57 5.51 -12.61
C SER A 2 11.27 6.24 -11.46
N THR A 3 10.55 7.12 -10.77
CA THR A 3 11.05 7.85 -9.59
C THR A 3 10.39 7.38 -8.29
N LEU A 4 9.59 6.30 -8.35
CA LEU A 4 8.94 5.75 -7.18
C LEU A 4 9.99 4.98 -6.37
N LYS A 5 10.25 5.42 -5.15
CA LYS A 5 11.01 4.67 -4.15
C LYS A 5 10.00 3.93 -3.26
N SER A 6 10.02 2.61 -3.29
CA SER A 6 9.11 1.75 -2.53
C SER A 6 9.88 0.82 -1.63
N ASN A 7 9.48 0.73 -0.37
CA ASN A 7 9.99 -0.26 0.57
C ASN A 7 8.82 -0.97 1.25
N TYR A 8 9.06 -2.20 1.69
CA TYR A 8 8.05 -2.96 2.41
C TYR A 8 8.68 -3.84 3.48
N ILE A 9 7.85 -4.28 4.42
CA ILE A 9 8.14 -5.37 5.33
C ILE A 9 6.91 -6.27 5.45
N ILE A 10 7.15 -7.58 5.60
CA ILE A 10 6.11 -8.58 5.81
C ILE A 10 6.18 -9.06 7.25
N LEU A 11 5.15 -8.72 8.02
CA LEU A 11 4.97 -9.15 9.40
C LEU A 11 4.04 -10.35 9.42
N LYS A 12 4.60 -11.53 9.10
CA LYS A 12 3.84 -12.77 8.93
C LYS A 12 2.99 -13.12 10.14
N GLU A 13 3.55 -13.01 11.35
CA GLU A 13 2.84 -13.31 12.61
C GLU A 13 1.63 -12.39 12.86
N HIS A 14 1.64 -11.21 12.23
CA HIS A 14 0.57 -10.22 12.32
C HIS A 14 -0.31 -10.17 11.07
N HIS A 15 -0.06 -11.06 10.11
CA HIS A 15 -0.81 -11.10 8.86
C HIS A 15 -0.84 -9.75 8.13
N LEU A 16 0.26 -8.99 8.21
CA LEU A 16 0.33 -7.59 7.79
C LEU A 16 1.52 -7.35 6.87
N ILE A 17 1.26 -6.63 5.78
CA ILE A 17 2.28 -6.02 4.93
C ILE A 17 2.23 -4.51 5.16
N ILE A 18 3.40 -3.92 5.40
CA ILE A 18 3.56 -2.47 5.50
C ILE A 18 4.34 -2.02 4.28
N GLU A 19 3.73 -1.15 3.48
CA GLU A 19 4.34 -0.53 2.31
C GLU A 19 4.55 0.95 2.59
N CYS A 20 5.73 1.45 2.27
CA CYS A 20 6.02 2.87 2.27
C CYS A 20 6.46 3.27 0.87
N HIS A 21 5.92 4.39 0.39
CA HIS A 21 6.26 4.94 -0.91
C HIS A 21 6.68 6.40 -0.82
N SER A 22 7.62 6.80 -1.67
CA SER A 22 7.98 8.19 -1.89
C SER A 22 8.33 8.47 -3.35
N GLY A 23 8.24 9.74 -3.77
CA GLY A 23 8.45 10.14 -5.17
C GLY A 23 7.18 10.04 -6.02
N ASN A 24 7.31 9.94 -7.34
CA ASN A 24 6.15 9.92 -8.23
C ASN A 24 5.57 8.51 -8.35
N LEU A 25 4.30 8.35 -8.01
CA LEU A 25 3.56 7.10 -8.20
C LEU A 25 2.86 7.11 -9.56
N ASP A 26 3.39 6.28 -10.44
CA ASP A 26 2.78 5.86 -11.70
C ASP A 26 2.49 4.36 -11.69
N LEU A 27 1.71 3.90 -12.67
CA LEU A 27 1.27 2.52 -12.78
C LEU A 27 2.41 1.52 -12.92
N GLU A 28 3.34 1.77 -13.84
CA GLU A 28 4.38 0.82 -14.21
C GLU A 28 5.33 0.60 -13.04
N SER A 29 5.69 1.69 -12.37
CA SER A 29 6.49 1.70 -11.16
C SER A 29 5.84 0.88 -10.04
N TYR A 30 4.55 1.10 -9.80
CA TYR A 30 3.83 0.39 -8.75
C TYR A 30 3.64 -1.10 -9.08
N ILE A 31 3.31 -1.45 -10.32
CA ILE A 31 3.24 -2.87 -10.76
C ILE A 31 4.60 -3.55 -10.61
N THR A 32 5.69 -2.87 -10.94
CA THR A 32 7.06 -3.41 -10.80
C THR A 32 7.35 -3.73 -9.33
N PHE A 33 7.00 -2.81 -8.42
CA PHE A 33 7.11 -3.03 -6.98
C PHE A 33 6.28 -4.24 -6.53
N ILE A 34 4.99 -4.32 -6.90
CA ILE A 34 4.12 -5.43 -6.52
C ILE A 34 4.69 -6.77 -7.02
N LYS A 35 5.19 -6.82 -8.27
CA LYS A 35 5.84 -8.02 -8.82
C LYS A 35 7.07 -8.45 -8.04
N SER A 36 7.86 -7.52 -7.50
CA SER A 36 8.98 -7.88 -6.62
C SER A 36 8.51 -8.38 -5.26
N MET A 37 7.53 -7.71 -4.65
CA MET A 37 7.04 -8.03 -3.31
C MET A 37 6.37 -9.42 -3.27
N VAL A 38 5.65 -9.81 -4.32
CA VAL A 38 4.93 -11.10 -4.33
C VAL A 38 5.87 -12.31 -4.50
N LEU A 39 7.15 -12.06 -4.81
CA LEU A 39 8.20 -13.09 -4.84
C LEU A 39 8.83 -13.32 -3.47
N ASP A 40 8.50 -12.49 -2.47
CA ASP A 40 8.98 -12.66 -1.10
C ASP A 40 8.45 -13.99 -0.51
N PRO A 41 9.30 -14.85 0.07
CA PRO A 41 8.88 -16.12 0.66
C PRO A 41 7.85 -15.99 1.78
N LEU A 42 7.77 -14.83 2.44
CA LEU A 42 6.80 -14.56 3.50
C LEU A 42 5.45 -14.07 2.96
N PHE A 43 5.37 -13.72 1.68
CA PHE A 43 4.16 -13.16 1.08
C PHE A 43 3.01 -14.17 1.06
N SER A 44 1.81 -13.66 1.38
CA SER A 44 0.55 -14.39 1.19
C SER A 44 -0.55 -13.44 0.70
N THR A 45 -1.42 -13.94 -0.19
CA THR A 45 -2.44 -13.13 -0.86
C THR A 45 -3.53 -12.61 0.08
N ASN A 46 -3.72 -13.24 1.23
CA ASN A 46 -4.76 -12.91 2.21
C ASN A 46 -4.31 -11.86 3.25
N MET A 47 -3.05 -11.42 3.26
CA MET A 47 -2.52 -10.46 4.25
C MET A 47 -3.22 -9.10 4.20
N ASN A 48 -3.31 -8.43 5.35
CA ASN A 48 -3.73 -7.03 5.45
C ASN A 48 -2.61 -6.08 5.00
N TYR A 49 -2.97 -4.85 4.63
CA TYR A 49 -2.02 -3.86 4.13
C TYR A 49 -2.14 -2.55 4.89
N LEU A 50 -1.00 -1.99 5.29
CA LEU A 50 -0.83 -0.58 5.59
C LEU A 50 0.01 0.03 4.47
N ILE A 51 -0.56 0.92 3.67
CA ILE A 51 0.13 1.56 2.54
C ILE A 51 0.27 3.04 2.84
N ASP A 52 1.51 3.50 3.04
CA ASP A 52 1.82 4.89 3.30
C ASP A 52 2.15 5.64 2.00
N LEU A 53 1.22 6.52 1.61
CA LEU A 53 1.33 7.40 0.45
C LEU A 53 1.67 8.85 0.84
N SER A 54 1.95 9.12 2.12
CA SER A 54 2.12 10.49 2.63
C SER A 54 3.26 11.27 1.95
N HIS A 55 4.27 10.58 1.43
CA HIS A 55 5.43 11.16 0.73
C HIS A 55 5.38 10.98 -0.80
N VAL A 56 4.23 10.61 -1.35
CA VAL A 56 4.05 10.36 -2.78
C VAL A 56 3.46 11.57 -3.50
N VAL A 57 3.98 11.85 -4.69
CA VAL A 57 3.30 12.68 -5.69
C VAL A 57 2.53 11.76 -6.63
N ILE A 58 1.20 11.90 -6.68
CA ILE A 58 0.37 11.06 -7.56
C ILE A 58 0.51 11.58 -9.01
N THR A 59 1.08 10.75 -9.88
CA THR A 59 1.13 10.99 -11.33
C THR A 59 0.26 10.01 -12.12
N ALA A 60 -0.23 8.96 -11.46
CA ALA A 60 -1.15 7.99 -12.03
C ALA A 60 -2.53 8.60 -12.34
N SER A 61 -3.13 8.14 -13.44
CA SER A 61 -4.45 8.55 -13.90
C SER A 61 -5.56 7.59 -13.44
N ILE A 62 -6.82 7.93 -13.71
CA ILE A 62 -7.96 7.04 -13.48
C ILE A 62 -7.88 5.79 -14.38
N ASP A 63 -7.43 5.95 -15.62
CA ASP A 63 -7.23 4.83 -16.55
C ASP A 63 -6.20 3.85 -15.98
N ASP A 64 -5.20 4.36 -15.27
CA ASP A 64 -4.19 3.53 -14.62
C ASP A 64 -4.76 2.70 -13.45
N ILE A 65 -5.75 3.23 -12.71
CA ILE A 65 -6.49 2.44 -11.72
C ILE A 65 -7.19 1.27 -12.41
N THR A 66 -7.79 1.49 -13.59
CA THR A 66 -8.46 0.43 -14.37
C THR A 66 -7.48 -0.62 -14.87
N LYS A 67 -6.31 -0.21 -15.35
CA LYS A 67 -5.25 -1.14 -15.77
C LYS A 67 -4.67 -1.93 -14.58
N TYR A 68 -4.45 -1.28 -13.44
CA TYR A 68 -4.01 -1.95 -12.21
C TYR A 68 -5.04 -3.01 -11.76
N ASN A 69 -6.32 -2.68 -11.87
CA ASN A 69 -7.41 -3.58 -11.55
C ASN A 69 -7.39 -4.85 -12.41
N ALA A 70 -7.23 -4.71 -13.73
CA ALA A 70 -7.08 -5.84 -14.64
C ALA A 70 -5.84 -6.68 -14.30
N PHE A 71 -4.68 -6.03 -14.12
CA PHE A 71 -3.46 -6.70 -13.68
C PHE A 71 -3.68 -7.49 -12.38
N SER A 72 -4.34 -6.88 -11.40
CA SER A 72 -4.60 -7.52 -10.11
C SER A 72 -5.49 -8.75 -10.27
N GLU A 73 -6.58 -8.67 -11.05
CA GLU A 73 -7.50 -9.78 -11.31
C GLU A 73 -6.84 -10.96 -12.02
N GLU A 74 -5.99 -10.70 -13.01
CA GLU A 74 -5.27 -11.74 -13.75
C GLU A 74 -4.24 -12.47 -12.89
N ASN A 75 -3.58 -11.75 -11.97
CA ASN A 75 -2.42 -12.27 -11.24
C ASN A 75 -2.73 -12.75 -9.81
N PHE A 76 -3.79 -12.24 -9.19
CA PHE A 76 -4.15 -12.56 -7.81
C PHE A 76 -5.60 -13.06 -7.75
N LYS A 77 -5.77 -14.40 -7.75
CA LYS A 77 -7.09 -15.06 -7.66
C LYS A 77 -7.83 -14.69 -6.36
N ALA A 78 -9.15 -14.90 -6.37
CA ALA A 78 -10.20 -14.25 -5.56
C ALA A 78 -10.17 -14.36 -4.02
N GLU A 79 -9.11 -14.83 -3.37
CA GLU A 79 -8.99 -14.74 -1.91
C GLU A 79 -8.59 -13.32 -1.49
N ARG A 80 -9.56 -12.41 -1.53
CA ARG A 80 -9.38 -10.96 -1.38
C ARG A 80 -10.01 -10.37 -0.12
N LYS A 81 -10.52 -11.20 0.81
CA LYS A 81 -11.01 -10.69 2.10
C LYS A 81 -9.83 -10.24 2.96
N ARG A 82 -9.41 -9.01 2.75
CA ARG A 82 -8.34 -8.35 3.48
C ARG A 82 -8.68 -6.88 3.69
N ARG A 83 -8.07 -6.31 4.73
CA ARG A 83 -8.12 -4.89 5.02
C ARG A 83 -6.93 -4.19 4.38
N VAL A 84 -7.18 -3.03 3.78
CA VAL A 84 -6.16 -2.15 3.20
C VAL A 84 -6.37 -0.77 3.79
N ALA A 85 -5.42 -0.31 4.59
CA ALA A 85 -5.40 1.04 5.13
C ALA A 85 -4.45 1.90 4.28
N LEU A 86 -4.99 2.93 3.65
CA LEU A 86 -4.23 3.91 2.87
C LEU A 86 -3.98 5.15 3.72
N VAL A 87 -2.73 5.52 3.95
CA VAL A 87 -2.38 6.76 4.65
C VAL A 87 -2.03 7.84 3.65
N THR A 88 -2.69 8.98 3.75
CA THR A 88 -2.53 10.14 2.85
C THR A 88 -2.28 11.42 3.66
N ASN A 89 -1.59 12.39 3.06
CA ASN A 89 -1.22 13.68 3.66
C ASN A 89 -1.52 14.89 2.74
N SER A 90 -2.14 14.68 1.57
CA SER A 90 -2.56 15.78 0.70
C SER A 90 -3.93 15.52 0.03
N PRO A 91 -4.66 16.57 -0.38
CA PRO A 91 -5.93 16.43 -1.09
C PRO A 91 -5.82 15.59 -2.37
N ASN A 92 -4.73 15.74 -3.15
CA ASN A 92 -4.54 14.97 -4.38
C ASN A 92 -4.39 13.46 -4.10
N GLN A 93 -3.65 13.10 -3.04
CA GLN A 93 -3.54 11.71 -2.59
C GLN A 93 -4.90 11.17 -2.11
N MET A 94 -5.68 11.98 -1.36
CA MET A 94 -7.01 11.61 -0.91
C MET A 94 -7.97 11.34 -2.08
N VAL A 95 -7.97 12.19 -3.10
CA VAL A 95 -8.79 12.00 -4.31
C VAL A 95 -8.42 10.70 -5.01
N PHE A 96 -7.13 10.47 -5.25
CA PHE A 96 -6.66 9.23 -5.88
C PHE A 96 -7.03 7.99 -5.05
N ALA A 97 -6.77 8.01 -3.75
CA ALA A 97 -7.09 6.91 -2.84
C ALA A 97 -8.60 6.62 -2.81
N THR A 98 -9.44 7.66 -2.89
CA THR A 98 -10.90 7.52 -2.95
C THR A 98 -11.35 6.86 -4.26
N LEU A 99 -10.78 7.28 -5.39
CA LEU A 99 -11.06 6.67 -6.70
C LEU A 99 -10.61 5.20 -6.72
N PHE A 100 -9.44 4.92 -6.15
CA PHE A 100 -8.93 3.56 -6.00
C PHE A 100 -9.87 2.70 -5.15
N LYS A 101 -10.21 3.16 -3.94
CA LYS A 101 -11.13 2.49 -3.00
C LYS A 101 -12.47 2.14 -3.65
N ASN A 102 -13.02 3.05 -4.47
CA ASN A 102 -14.32 2.88 -5.10
C ASN A 102 -14.30 2.04 -6.38
N SER A 103 -13.11 1.62 -6.85
CA SER A 103 -13.00 0.85 -8.09
C SER A 103 -13.43 -0.62 -7.90
N ASN A 104 -13.95 -1.23 -8.97
CA ASN A 104 -14.68 -2.51 -8.89
C ASN A 104 -13.92 -3.65 -8.20
N THR A 105 -12.60 -3.75 -8.40
CA THR A 105 -11.81 -4.86 -7.86
C THR A 105 -11.49 -4.72 -6.37
N GLN A 106 -11.67 -3.50 -5.82
CA GLN A 106 -11.53 -3.24 -4.40
C GLN A 106 -12.82 -3.53 -3.63
N LYS A 107 -13.96 -3.76 -4.28
CA LYS A 107 -15.23 -4.11 -3.61
C LYS A 107 -15.17 -5.40 -2.78
N LEU A 108 -14.23 -6.29 -3.10
CA LEU A 108 -14.00 -7.52 -2.35
C LEU A 108 -13.07 -7.33 -1.14
N LYS A 109 -12.47 -6.14 -1.00
CA LYS A 109 -11.55 -5.75 0.07
C LYS A 109 -12.23 -4.69 0.94
N GLU A 110 -11.84 -4.63 2.20
CA GLU A 110 -12.16 -3.49 3.05
C GLU A 110 -11.03 -2.48 2.86
N VAL A 111 -11.27 -1.42 2.10
CA VAL A 111 -10.28 -0.35 1.89
C VAL A 111 -10.71 0.89 2.67
N GLU A 112 -9.85 1.41 3.54
CA GLU A 112 -10.11 2.65 4.26
C GLU A 112 -8.95 3.63 4.14
N ILE A 113 -9.27 4.93 4.18
CA ILE A 113 -8.32 6.01 3.96
C ILE A 113 -8.18 6.80 5.27
N PHE A 114 -6.94 7.05 5.67
CA PHE A 114 -6.60 7.69 6.92
C PHE A 114 -5.66 8.86 6.68
N SER A 115 -5.75 9.87 7.55
CA SER A 115 -4.77 10.97 7.63
C SER A 115 -3.62 10.68 8.59
N THR A 116 -3.74 9.64 9.42
CA THR A 116 -2.70 9.27 10.40
C THR A 116 -2.47 7.77 10.47
N LYS A 117 -1.22 7.38 10.69
CA LYS A 117 -0.77 5.98 10.77
C LYS A 117 -1.35 5.27 12.00
N GLU A 118 -1.49 5.98 13.12
CA GLU A 118 -2.04 5.48 14.39
C GLU A 118 -3.47 4.97 14.19
N ARG A 119 -4.30 5.74 13.46
CA ARG A 119 -5.70 5.38 13.19
C ARG A 119 -5.80 4.24 12.19
N ALA A 120 -4.96 4.26 11.16
CA ALA A 120 -4.86 3.15 10.20
C ALA A 120 -4.52 1.83 10.91
N LEU A 121 -3.50 1.83 11.77
CA LEU A 121 -3.08 0.65 12.52
C LEU A 121 -4.14 0.15 13.51
N ALA A 122 -4.77 1.07 14.24
CA ALA A 122 -5.87 0.72 15.14
C ALA A 122 -7.02 0.03 14.39
N TRP A 123 -7.34 0.49 13.18
CA TRP A 123 -8.40 -0.10 12.35
C TRP A 123 -8.02 -1.48 11.78
N LEU A 124 -6.74 -1.69 11.46
CA LEU A 124 -6.25 -2.99 11.02
C LEU A 124 -6.27 -4.06 12.14
N ASN A 125 -6.43 -3.66 13.40
CA ASN A 125 -6.61 -4.54 14.57
C ASN A 125 -5.55 -5.66 14.69
N ASN A 126 -4.28 -5.32 14.42
CA ASN A 126 -3.23 -6.33 14.34
C ASN A 126 -2.59 -6.71 15.69
N ASN A 127 -3.09 -6.19 16.82
CA ASN A 127 -2.54 -6.41 18.18
C ASN A 127 -1.03 -6.13 18.33
N ILE A 128 -0.42 -5.44 17.36
CA ILE A 128 0.99 -5.07 17.37
C ILE A 128 1.18 -3.86 18.26
N ASP A 129 2.31 -3.80 18.94
CA ASP A 129 2.74 -2.57 19.60
C ASP A 129 2.86 -1.45 18.55
N LYS A 130 2.26 -0.30 18.86
CA LYS A 130 2.29 0.84 17.94
C LYS A 130 3.70 1.40 17.82
N GLU A 131 4.47 1.43 18.91
CA GLU A 131 5.83 1.98 18.92
C GLU A 131 6.73 1.15 18.00
N GLU A 132 6.63 -0.18 18.06
CA GLU A 132 7.36 -1.09 17.16
C GLU A 132 7.03 -0.80 15.69
N ILE A 133 5.76 -0.58 15.36
CA ILE A 133 5.38 -0.23 13.98
C ILE A 133 5.89 1.16 13.58
N PHE A 134 5.90 2.13 14.49
CA PHE A 134 6.45 3.45 14.18
C PHE A 134 7.94 3.42 13.91
N ASP A 135 8.70 2.61 14.64
CA ASP A 135 10.12 2.39 14.42
C ASP A 135 10.38 1.71 13.06
N ILE A 136 9.57 0.70 12.72
CA ILE A 136 9.60 0.04 11.41
C ILE A 136 9.32 1.07 10.30
N LEU A 137 8.27 1.88 10.45
CA LEU A 137 7.91 2.91 9.46
C LEU A 137 9.04 3.93 9.30
N ALA A 138 9.64 4.40 10.40
CA ALA A 138 10.78 5.30 10.36
C ALA A 138 11.96 4.68 9.60
N HIS A 139 12.30 3.42 9.89
CA HIS A 139 13.39 2.72 9.21
C HIS A 139 13.14 2.54 7.70
N LEU A 140 11.90 2.17 7.32
CA LEU A 140 11.51 2.05 5.92
C LEU A 140 11.59 3.40 5.19
N GLN A 141 11.32 4.51 5.89
CA GLN A 141 11.37 5.86 5.34
C GLN A 141 12.79 6.45 5.28
N GLU A 142 13.67 6.15 6.25
CA GLU A 142 15.07 6.60 6.25
C GLU A 142 15.87 6.05 5.07
N SER A 143 15.52 4.86 4.60
CA SER A 143 16.10 4.28 3.38
C SER A 143 15.88 5.13 2.11
N TYR A 144 14.99 6.13 2.15
CA TYR A 144 14.82 7.11 1.06
C TYR A 144 15.95 8.14 0.96
N GLN A 145 16.60 8.47 2.08
CA GLN A 145 17.58 9.56 2.20
C GLN A 145 19.03 9.11 1.90
N ASN A 146 19.31 7.80 1.91
CA ASN A 146 20.66 7.26 1.77
C ASN A 146 21.02 6.76 0.35
N LYS A 147 20.32 7.22 -0.70
CA LYS A 147 20.62 6.92 -2.11
C LYS A 147 20.32 8.09 -3.04
#